data_AF-A0A914HNE3-F1
#
_entry.id   AF-A0A914HNE3-F1
#
_cell.length_a   1.000
_cell.length_b   1.000
_cell.length_c   1.000
_cell.angle_alpha   90.00
_cell.angle_beta   90.00
_cell.angle_gamma   90.00
#
_symmetry.space_group_name_H-M   'P 1'
#
loop_
_entity.id
_entity.type
_entity.pdbx_description
1 polymer ?
#
loop_
_entity_poly.entity_id
_entity_poly.type
_entity_poly.pdbx_seq_one_letter_code
_entity_poly.pdbx_strand_id
1 'polypeptide(L)'
;MREDEFNIVKWMAAVTGSRTDFLATKERIEQGNLFKDLLNKALGIKPEDTTLLHMRGRFAYSVAGLSWLERKAATTLYGTPPEATYDEAIADFLDVTQHKPEWLENLLFLGKAYLAKGDKKSALLHLENAVAANSCGDENVAEESEYLKEAKQLVKKLSK
;
A
#
# COMPACT_ATOMS: atom_id res chain seq x y z
N MET A 1 9.91 13.70 -22.29
CA MET A 1 10.36 14.07 -20.92
C MET A 1 11.42 13.06 -20.51
N ARG A 2 12.55 13.51 -19.92
CA ARG A 2 13.76 12.67 -19.75
C ARG A 2 13.58 11.68 -18.60
N GLU A 3 14.14 10.48 -18.75
CA GLU A 3 14.19 9.42 -17.71
C GLU A 3 14.62 9.97 -16.33
N ASP A 4 15.51 10.97 -16.33
CA ASP A 4 15.96 11.66 -15.13
C ASP A 4 14.83 12.34 -14.34
N GLU A 5 13.87 12.98 -15.02
CA GLU A 5 12.74 13.64 -14.35
C GLU A 5 11.80 12.63 -13.70
N PHE A 6 11.56 11.50 -14.37
CA PHE A 6 10.78 10.40 -13.81
C PHE A 6 11.42 9.84 -12.54
N ASN A 7 12.73 9.54 -12.60
CA ASN A 7 13.46 8.98 -11.46
C ASN A 7 13.47 9.94 -10.27
N ILE A 8 13.62 11.25 -10.50
CA ILE A 8 13.54 12.27 -9.43
C ILE A 8 12.18 12.22 -8.74
N VAL A 9 11.07 12.23 -9.51
CA VAL A 9 9.71 12.21 -8.94
C VAL A 9 9.46 10.89 -8.20
N LYS A 10 9.90 9.74 -8.74
CA LYS A 10 9.74 8.43 -8.12
C LYS A 10 10.45 8.35 -6.76
N TRP A 11 11.72 8.75 -6.69
CA TRP A 11 12.46 8.73 -5.43
C TRP A 11 11.96 9.76 -4.43
N MET A 12 11.48 10.92 -4.91
CA MET A 12 10.84 11.90 -4.05
C MET A 12 9.57 11.34 -3.41
N ALA A 13 8.71 10.65 -4.18
CA ALA A 13 7.54 9.97 -3.64
C ALA A 13 7.94 8.93 -2.58
N ALA A 14 8.92 8.06 -2.87
CA ALA A 14 9.38 7.03 -1.95
C ALA A 14 9.86 7.59 -0.61
N VAL A 15 10.66 8.67 -0.64
CA VAL A 15 11.18 9.35 0.57
C VAL A 15 10.08 10.10 1.32
N THR A 16 9.14 10.73 0.61
CA THR A 16 8.00 11.38 1.25
C THR A 16 7.12 10.36 1.97
N GLY A 17 6.84 9.21 1.34
CA GLY A 17 6.05 8.13 1.92
C GLY A 17 6.72 7.48 3.14
N SER A 18 8.04 7.26 3.14
CA SER A 18 8.73 6.67 4.30
C SER A 18 8.78 7.59 5.52
N ARG A 19 8.68 8.92 5.31
CA ARG A 19 8.68 9.90 6.38
C ARG A 19 7.36 9.97 7.15
N THR A 20 6.22 9.60 6.55
CA THR A 20 4.90 9.78 7.19
C THR A 20 4.71 9.00 8.48
N ASP A 21 5.49 7.92 8.67
CA ASP A 21 5.46 7.08 9.87
C ASP A 21 6.01 7.80 11.12
N PHE A 22 6.82 8.86 10.93
CA PHE A 22 7.51 9.58 12.02
C PHE A 22 6.97 10.99 12.25
N LEU A 23 6.01 11.44 11.44
CA LEU A 23 5.49 12.81 11.47
C LEU A 23 4.33 12.97 12.45
N ALA A 24 4.22 14.17 13.02
CA ALA A 24 3.03 14.56 13.78
C ALA A 24 1.79 14.56 12.85
N THR A 25 0.59 14.41 13.43
CA THR A 25 -0.67 14.28 12.67
C THR A 25 -0.87 15.40 11.64
N LYS A 26 -0.37 16.61 11.93
CA LYS A 26 -0.37 17.76 11.01
C LYS A 26 0.44 17.53 9.74
N GLU A 27 1.72 17.27 9.92
CA GLU A 27 2.67 17.13 8.83
C GLU A 27 2.33 15.90 7.98
N ARG A 28 1.76 14.86 8.59
CA ARG A 28 1.30 13.66 7.88
C ARG A 28 0.24 13.97 6.82
N ILE A 29 -0.66 14.92 7.05
CA ILE A 29 -1.76 15.24 6.12
C ILE A 29 -1.27 16.13 4.99
N GLU A 30 -0.46 17.15 5.28
CA GLU A 30 0.18 17.99 4.25
C GLU A 30 1.11 17.16 3.36
N GLN A 31 1.93 16.29 3.96
CA GLN A 31 2.77 15.35 3.22
C GLN A 31 1.93 14.32 2.45
N GLY A 32 0.75 13.94 2.94
CA GLY A 32 -0.18 13.06 2.24
C GLY A 32 -0.68 13.65 0.91
N ASN A 33 -1.01 14.94 0.88
CA ASN A 33 -1.41 15.63 -0.36
C ASN A 33 -0.25 15.73 -1.35
N LEU A 34 0.93 16.15 -0.87
CA LEU A 34 2.14 16.18 -1.70
C LEU A 34 2.48 14.78 -2.25
N PHE A 35 2.38 13.75 -1.42
CA PHE A 35 2.62 12.37 -1.84
C PHE A 35 1.63 11.91 -2.91
N LYS A 36 0.33 12.23 -2.75
CA LYS A 36 -0.69 11.95 -3.77
C LYS A 36 -0.36 12.63 -5.10
N ASP A 37 0.04 13.91 -5.07
CA ASP A 37 0.39 14.64 -6.29
C ASP A 37 1.64 14.06 -6.97
N LEU A 38 2.65 13.68 -6.20
CA LEU A 38 3.86 13.02 -6.71
C LEU A 38 3.53 11.66 -7.34
N LEU A 39 2.68 10.85 -6.69
CA LEU A 39 2.23 9.57 -7.23
C LEU A 39 1.46 9.76 -8.54
N ASN A 40 0.52 10.71 -8.58
CA ASN A 40 -0.24 11.02 -9.79
C ASN A 40 0.66 11.49 -10.92
N LYS A 41 1.63 12.37 -10.64
CA LYS A 41 2.61 12.82 -11.64
C LYS A 41 3.45 11.65 -12.15
N ALA A 42 3.98 10.81 -11.26
CA ALA A 42 4.85 9.71 -11.63
C ALA A 42 4.11 8.62 -12.45
N LEU A 43 2.89 8.26 -12.03
CA LEU A 43 2.04 7.29 -12.74
C LEU A 43 1.49 7.87 -14.05
N GLY A 44 1.32 9.18 -14.17
CA GLY A 44 1.04 9.83 -15.45
C GLY A 44 2.16 9.70 -16.47
N ILE A 45 3.39 9.38 -16.02
CA ILE A 45 4.56 9.17 -16.89
C ILE A 45 4.77 7.67 -17.16
N LYS A 46 4.78 6.84 -16.12
CA LYS A 46 4.90 5.38 -16.22
C LYS A 46 3.75 4.72 -15.45
N PRO A 47 2.59 4.49 -16.09
CA PRO A 47 1.39 3.98 -15.41
C PRO A 47 1.55 2.55 -14.89
N GLU A 48 2.39 1.74 -15.54
CA GLU A 48 2.62 0.32 -15.21
C GLU A 48 3.78 0.11 -14.20
N ASP A 49 4.32 1.19 -13.61
CA ASP A 49 5.40 1.04 -12.62
C ASP A 49 4.86 0.40 -11.34
N THR A 50 5.12 -0.90 -11.19
CA THR A 50 4.68 -1.71 -10.05
C THR A 50 5.02 -1.12 -8.68
N THR A 51 6.14 -0.40 -8.54
CA THR A 51 6.49 0.23 -7.26
C THR A 51 5.58 1.42 -6.97
N LEU A 52 5.30 2.25 -7.96
CA LEU A 52 4.41 3.40 -7.82
C LEU A 52 2.95 2.97 -7.60
N LEU A 53 2.50 1.94 -8.32
CA LEU A 53 1.17 1.35 -8.12
C LEU A 53 1.04 0.80 -6.70
N HIS A 54 2.02 0.04 -6.21
CA HIS A 54 2.03 -0.45 -4.84
C HIS A 54 1.98 0.69 -3.81
N MET A 55 2.74 1.76 -4.01
CA MET A 55 2.72 2.94 -3.14
C MET A 55 1.35 3.64 -3.14
N ARG A 56 0.71 3.80 -4.30
CA ARG A 56 -0.62 4.39 -4.41
C ARG A 56 -1.68 3.50 -3.76
N GLY A 57 -1.58 2.18 -3.91
CA GLY A 57 -2.44 1.23 -3.22
C GLY A 57 -2.31 1.31 -1.69
N ARG A 58 -1.08 1.42 -1.16
CA ARG A 58 -0.84 1.60 0.29
C ARG A 58 -1.38 2.94 0.81
N PHE A 59 -1.27 3.99 0.02
CA PHE A 59 -1.86 5.30 0.33
C PHE A 59 -3.39 5.20 0.41
N ALA A 60 -4.02 4.64 -0.63
CA ALA A 60 -5.47 4.47 -0.70
C ALA A 60 -6.01 3.61 0.46
N TYR A 61 -5.34 2.50 0.77
CA TYR A 61 -5.69 1.63 1.90
C TYR A 61 -5.67 2.40 3.24
N SER A 62 -4.62 3.19 3.47
CA SER A 62 -4.47 3.99 4.70
C SER A 62 -5.56 5.06 4.82
N VAL A 63 -5.82 5.78 3.73
CA VAL A 63 -6.84 6.84 3.69
C VAL A 63 -8.26 6.28 3.85
N ALA A 64 -8.55 5.15 3.21
CA ALA A 64 -9.84 4.47 3.33
C ALA A 64 -10.13 4.05 4.79
N GLY A 65 -9.09 3.64 5.52
CA GLY A 65 -9.17 3.19 6.91
C GLY A 65 -9.31 4.26 7.99
N LEU A 66 -9.23 5.55 7.66
CA LEU A 66 -9.40 6.62 8.65
C LEU A 66 -10.79 6.57 9.31
N SER A 67 -10.87 6.66 10.63
CA SER A 67 -12.14 6.78 11.34
C SER A 67 -12.83 8.11 11.03
N TRP A 68 -14.15 8.21 11.27
CA TRP A 68 -14.89 9.48 11.12
C TRP A 68 -14.28 10.61 11.94
N LEU A 69 -13.79 10.30 13.15
CA LEU A 69 -13.11 11.26 14.01
C LEU A 69 -11.78 11.72 13.41
N GLU A 70 -10.97 10.81 12.87
CA GLU A 70 -9.72 11.15 12.21
C GLU A 70 -9.95 11.99 10.94
N ARG A 71 -10.97 11.64 10.14
CA ARG A 71 -11.37 12.45 8.97
C ARG A 71 -11.83 13.84 9.36
N LYS A 72 -12.65 13.97 10.42
CA LYS A 72 -13.13 15.26 10.90
C LYS A 72 -12.00 16.12 11.49
N ALA A 73 -11.08 15.51 12.23
CA ALA A 73 -9.89 16.19 12.73
C ALA A 73 -9.02 16.67 11.56
N ALA A 74 -8.79 15.82 10.56
CA ALA A 74 -8.06 16.17 9.35
C ALA A 74 -8.73 17.33 8.58
N THR A 75 -10.05 17.29 8.45
CA THR A 75 -10.83 18.34 7.77
C THR A 75 -10.72 19.68 8.50
N THR A 76 -10.94 19.67 9.82
CA THR A 76 -10.98 20.88 10.64
C THR A 76 -9.63 21.59 10.70
N LEU A 77 -8.54 20.81 10.75
CA LEU A 77 -7.20 21.34 10.90
C LEU A 77 -6.54 21.69 9.55
N TYR A 78 -6.91 21.01 8.45
CA TYR A 78 -6.14 21.05 7.19
C TYR A 78 -6.99 21.21 5.92
N GLY A 79 -8.31 21.43 6.03
CA GLY A 79 -9.17 21.69 4.89
C GLY A 79 -9.90 20.44 4.39
N THR A 80 -9.65 19.99 3.16
CA THR A 80 -10.29 18.76 2.65
C THR A 80 -9.32 17.59 2.82
N PRO A 81 -9.64 16.56 3.62
CA PRO A 81 -8.77 15.40 3.77
C PRO A 81 -8.68 14.65 2.43
N PRO A 82 -7.57 13.96 2.14
CA PRO A 82 -7.52 13.09 0.98
C PRO A 82 -8.63 12.04 1.09
N GLU A 83 -9.34 11.82 -0.01
CA GLU A 83 -10.32 10.75 -0.15
C GLU A 83 -9.71 9.62 -0.97
N ALA A 84 -9.97 8.39 -0.52
CA ALA A 84 -9.67 7.15 -1.23
C ALA A 84 -10.51 6.00 -0.64
N THR A 85 -10.62 4.92 -1.40
CA THR A 85 -11.41 3.74 -1.10
C THR A 85 -10.54 2.48 -1.07
N TYR A 86 -11.02 1.44 -0.40
CA TYR A 86 -10.37 0.13 -0.47
C TYR A 86 -10.41 -0.47 -1.89
N ASP A 87 -11.39 -0.10 -2.71
CA ASP A 87 -11.48 -0.55 -4.10
C ASP A 87 -10.35 0.02 -4.97
N GLU A 88 -10.02 1.29 -4.80
CA GLU A 88 -8.85 1.89 -5.47
C GLU A 88 -7.55 1.20 -5.04
N ALA A 89 -7.41 0.88 -3.75
CA ALA A 89 -6.26 0.14 -3.25
C ALA A 89 -6.15 -1.26 -3.87
N ILE A 90 -7.27 -2.00 -3.91
CA ILE A 90 -7.35 -3.35 -4.48
C ILE A 90 -7.00 -3.33 -5.96
N ALA A 91 -7.50 -2.35 -6.72
CA ALA A 91 -7.21 -2.23 -8.14
C ALA A 91 -5.71 -2.09 -8.41
N ASP A 92 -5.03 -1.19 -7.69
CA ASP A 92 -3.58 -1.00 -7.81
C ASP A 92 -2.79 -2.26 -7.43
N PHE A 93 -3.16 -2.89 -6.31
CA PHE A 93 -2.47 -4.11 -5.87
C PHE A 93 -2.68 -5.29 -6.82
N LEU A 94 -3.87 -5.43 -7.41
CA LEU A 94 -4.14 -6.45 -8.42
C LEU A 94 -3.29 -6.21 -9.68
N ASP A 95 -3.17 -4.97 -10.13
CA ASP A 95 -2.30 -4.61 -11.26
C ASP A 95 -0.84 -5.02 -10.98
N VAL A 96 -0.34 -4.69 -9.78
CA VAL A 96 0.98 -5.16 -9.32
C VAL A 96 1.10 -6.68 -9.36
N THR A 97 0.07 -7.43 -8.95
CA THR A 97 0.12 -8.91 -9.00
C THR A 97 0.18 -9.48 -10.41
N GLN A 98 -0.31 -8.77 -11.44
CA GLN A 98 -0.20 -9.24 -12.83
C GLN A 98 1.26 -9.25 -13.30
N HIS A 99 2.08 -8.33 -12.79
CA HIS A 99 3.49 -8.18 -13.17
C HIS A 99 4.46 -8.83 -12.18
N LYS A 100 4.10 -8.86 -10.89
CA LYS A 100 4.92 -9.40 -9.79
C LYS A 100 4.06 -10.28 -8.87
N PRO A 101 3.67 -11.48 -9.32
CA PRO A 101 2.72 -12.33 -8.60
C PRO A 101 3.24 -12.82 -7.24
N GLU A 102 4.55 -12.83 -7.03
CA GLU A 102 5.20 -13.32 -5.80
C GLU A 102 5.67 -12.20 -4.88
N TRP A 103 5.31 -10.94 -5.14
CA TRP A 103 5.70 -9.85 -4.26
C TRP A 103 4.90 -9.90 -2.95
N LEU A 104 5.53 -10.50 -1.93
CA LEU A 104 4.95 -10.77 -0.62
C LEU A 104 4.25 -9.57 0.02
N GLU A 105 4.91 -8.41 0.07
CA GLU A 105 4.34 -7.19 0.66
C GLU A 105 3.07 -6.76 -0.07
N ASN A 106 3.06 -6.81 -1.40
CA ASN A 106 1.89 -6.48 -2.20
C ASN A 106 0.71 -7.42 -1.92
N LEU A 107 0.96 -8.74 -1.87
CA LEU A 107 -0.06 -9.74 -1.58
C LEU A 107 -0.63 -9.60 -0.16
N LEU A 108 0.22 -9.28 0.83
CA LEU A 108 -0.22 -8.99 2.19
C LEU A 108 -1.20 -7.81 2.22
N PHE A 109 -0.83 -6.68 1.59
CA PHE A 109 -1.70 -5.51 1.57
C PHE A 109 -2.98 -5.72 0.74
N LEU A 110 -2.91 -6.48 -0.35
CA LEU A 110 -4.09 -6.91 -1.10
C LEU A 110 -5.06 -7.72 -0.23
N GLY A 111 -4.54 -8.70 0.51
CA GLY A 111 -5.33 -9.48 1.46
C GLY A 111 -5.96 -8.63 2.56
N LYS A 112 -5.20 -7.68 3.13
CA LYS A 112 -5.70 -6.72 4.12
C LYS A 112 -6.80 -5.82 3.57
N ALA A 113 -6.67 -5.34 2.33
CA ALA A 113 -7.68 -4.50 1.69
C ALA A 113 -8.99 -5.26 1.45
N TYR A 114 -8.94 -6.51 0.95
CA TYR A 114 -10.12 -7.36 0.85
C TYR A 114 -10.77 -7.66 2.19
N LEU A 115 -9.96 -7.91 3.23
CA LEU A 115 -10.46 -8.14 4.58
C LEU A 115 -11.20 -6.91 5.12
N ALA A 116 -10.67 -5.71 4.88
CA ALA A 116 -11.30 -4.45 5.26
C ALA A 116 -12.62 -4.20 4.51
N LYS A 117 -12.75 -4.68 3.27
CA LYS A 117 -14.02 -4.73 2.53
C LYS A 117 -15.00 -5.81 3.01
N GLY A 118 -14.58 -6.71 3.89
CA GLY A 118 -15.37 -7.85 4.35
C GLY A 118 -15.35 -9.07 3.42
N ASP A 119 -14.58 -9.03 2.32
CA ASP A 119 -14.39 -10.19 1.44
C ASP A 119 -13.32 -11.12 2.01
N LYS A 120 -13.74 -11.96 2.96
CA LYS A 120 -12.86 -12.93 3.62
C LYS A 120 -12.29 -13.97 2.67
N LYS A 121 -13.02 -14.33 1.60
CA LYS A 121 -12.60 -15.37 0.67
C LYS A 121 -11.41 -14.90 -0.16
N SER A 122 -11.52 -13.71 -0.76
CA SER A 122 -10.42 -13.11 -1.52
C SER A 122 -9.26 -12.74 -0.60
N ALA A 123 -9.54 -12.27 0.62
CA ALA A 123 -8.51 -12.01 1.61
C ALA A 123 -7.67 -13.25 1.92
N LEU A 124 -8.31 -14.38 2.23
CA LEU A 124 -7.60 -15.63 2.54
C LEU A 124 -6.76 -16.10 1.35
N LEU A 125 -7.31 -16.10 0.13
CA LEU A 125 -6.60 -16.48 -1.09
C LEU A 125 -5.28 -15.71 -1.26
N HIS A 126 -5.31 -14.38 -1.15
CA HIS A 126 -4.12 -13.57 -1.35
C HIS A 126 -3.11 -13.66 -0.20
N LEU A 127 -3.59 -13.85 1.04
CA LEU A 127 -2.71 -14.07 2.19
C LEU A 127 -2.01 -15.43 2.14
N GLU A 128 -2.69 -16.49 1.68
CA GLU A 128 -2.08 -17.81 1.45
C GLU A 128 -1.01 -17.73 0.35
N ASN A 129 -1.29 -17.02 -0.74
CA ASN A 129 -0.29 -16.74 -1.78
C ASN A 129 0.91 -15.95 -1.23
N ALA A 130 0.70 -15.00 -0.32
CA ALA A 130 1.79 -14.25 0.31
C ALA A 130 2.71 -15.15 1.13
N VAL A 131 2.12 -16.11 1.86
CA VAL A 131 2.88 -17.10 2.63
C VAL A 131 3.65 -18.05 1.71
N ALA A 132 3.03 -18.49 0.62
CA ALA A 132 3.65 -19.39 -0.36
C ALA A 132 4.81 -18.74 -1.12
N ALA A 133 4.70 -17.44 -1.45
CA ALA A 133 5.74 -16.71 -2.18
C ALA A 133 7.11 -16.72 -1.47
N ASN A 134 7.12 -16.73 -0.13
CA ASN A 134 8.37 -16.83 0.63
C ASN A 134 8.95 -18.25 0.68
N SER A 135 8.15 -19.28 0.42
CA SER A 135 8.61 -20.67 0.43
C SER A 135 9.39 -21.05 -0.84
N CYS A 136 9.31 -20.24 -1.90
CA CYS A 136 10.08 -20.42 -3.14
C CYS A 136 11.40 -19.62 -3.19
N GLY A 137 11.65 -18.74 -2.22
CA GLY A 137 12.90 -17.97 -2.12
C GLY A 137 13.97 -18.71 -1.31
N ASP A 138 15.21 -18.70 -1.83
CA ASP A 138 16.45 -19.31 -1.31
C ASP A 138 16.42 -19.81 0.15
N GLU A 139 16.75 -21.09 0.33
CA GLU A 139 16.76 -21.86 1.59
C GLU A 139 17.75 -21.34 2.66
N ASN A 140 18.43 -20.23 2.41
CA ASN A 140 19.30 -19.56 3.37
C ASN A 140 18.47 -18.70 4.30
N VAL A 141 18.00 -19.29 5.39
CA VAL A 141 17.52 -18.72 6.67
C VAL A 141 17.60 -17.18 6.73
N ALA A 142 16.79 -16.51 5.92
CA ALA A 142 16.56 -15.09 6.03
C ALA A 142 15.54 -14.96 7.15
N GLU A 143 15.89 -14.15 8.15
CA GLU A 143 14.99 -13.83 9.25
C GLU A 143 13.59 -13.54 8.69
N GLU A 144 12.59 -14.24 9.21
CA GLU A 144 11.24 -14.15 8.71
C GLU A 144 10.79 -12.68 8.74
N SER A 145 10.54 -12.11 7.55
CA SER A 145 10.13 -10.71 7.42
C SER A 145 8.87 -10.44 8.25
N GLU A 146 8.74 -9.23 8.78
CA GLU A 146 7.56 -8.83 9.55
C GLU A 146 6.27 -9.02 8.75
N TYR A 147 6.34 -8.80 7.43
CA TYR A 147 5.23 -9.05 6.52
C TYR A 147 4.83 -10.53 6.44
N LEU A 148 5.79 -11.46 6.43
CA LEU A 148 5.47 -12.90 6.43
C LEU A 148 4.83 -13.32 7.75
N LYS A 149 5.36 -12.82 8.88
CA LYS A 149 4.77 -13.05 10.20
C LYS A 149 3.32 -12.56 10.26
N GLU A 150 3.06 -11.35 9.78
CA GLU A 150 1.72 -10.77 9.72
C GLU A 150 0.77 -11.59 8.82
N ALA A 151 1.22 -11.98 7.63
CA ALA A 151 0.44 -12.81 6.71
C ALA A 151 0.01 -14.13 7.35
N LYS A 152 0.95 -14.86 7.98
CA LYS A 152 0.65 -16.14 8.67
C LYS A 152 -0.33 -15.96 9.83
N GLN A 153 -0.20 -14.87 10.60
CA GLN A 153 -1.13 -14.57 11.69
C GLN A 153 -2.55 -14.31 11.17
N LEU A 154 -2.69 -13.56 10.08
CA LEU A 154 -3.99 -13.28 9.46
C LEU A 154 -4.63 -14.53 8.88
N VAL A 155 -3.87 -15.39 8.17
CA VAL A 155 -4.36 -16.70 7.70
C VAL A 155 -4.90 -17.52 8.87
N LYS A 156 -4.10 -17.70 9.94
CA LYS A 156 -4.53 -18.45 11.13
C LYS A 156 -5.79 -17.89 11.79
N LYS A 157 -6.02 -16.58 11.71
CA LYS A 157 -7.22 -15.93 12.23
C LYS A 157 -8.45 -16.17 11.36
N LEU A 158 -8.27 -16.26 10.03
CA LEU A 158 -9.35 -16.43 9.07
C LEU A 158 -9.75 -17.89 8.85
N SER A 159 -8.85 -18.84 9.10
CA SER A 159 -9.12 -20.28 9.01
C SER A 159 -9.78 -20.89 10.27
N LYS A 160 -10.14 -20.06 11.26
CA LYS A 160 -10.87 -20.45 12.47
C LYS A 160 -12.33 -20.03 12.38
#